data_AF-A0A960CS53-F1
#
_entry.id   AF-A0A960CS53-F1
#
_cell.length_a   1.000
_cell.length_b   1.000
_cell.length_c   1.000
_cell.angle_alpha   90.00
_cell.angle_beta   90.00
_cell.angle_gamma   90.00
#
_symmetry.space_group_name_H-M   'P 1'
#
loop_
_entity.id
_entity.type
_entity.pdbx_description
1 polymer ?
#
loop_
_entity_poly.entity_id
_entity_poly.type
_entity_poly.pdbx_seq_one_letter_code
_entity_poly.pdbx_strand_id
1 'polypeptide(L)'
;MNINPFPMFARLREEAPLYYNAEHDFYALSRYDDVNKAVIDHETFISGRGALLEIIKSGMEIPPGTLIFEDPPIHNIHRNLLSRLFTPRKVAALEPQIREFT
;
A
#
# COMPACT_ATOMS: atom_id res chain seq x y z
N MET A 1 10.35 -7.71 19.39
CA MET A 1 9.04 -7.61 18.70
C MET A 1 8.03 -7.13 19.73
N ASN A 2 7.42 -5.95 19.56
CA ASN A 2 6.41 -5.46 20.52
C ASN A 2 5.12 -6.26 20.28
N ILE A 3 4.79 -7.17 21.21
CA ILE A 3 3.74 -8.17 21.04
C ILE A 3 2.33 -7.52 21.04
N ASN A 4 2.23 -6.27 21.48
CA ASN A 4 0.99 -5.49 21.42
C ASN A 4 1.25 -4.04 20.94
N PRO A 5 0.96 -3.72 19.66
CA PRO A 5 1.17 -2.38 19.12
C PRO A 5 0.03 -1.39 19.43
N PHE A 6 -1.12 -1.85 19.96
CA PHE A 6 -2.30 -1.01 20.09
C PHE A 6 -2.12 0.20 21.02
N PRO A 7 -1.44 0.09 22.18
CA PRO A 7 -1.16 1.26 23.03
C PRO A 7 -0.31 2.32 22.31
N MET A 8 0.68 1.89 21.53
CA MET A 8 1.51 2.79 20.73
C MET A 8 0.68 3.49 19.65
N PHE A 9 -0.18 2.77 18.93
CA PHE A 9 -1.05 3.39 17.92
C PHE A 9 -2.05 4.37 18.53
N ALA A 10 -2.57 4.10 19.74
CA ALA A 10 -3.44 5.04 20.45
C ALA A 10 -2.70 6.36 20.74
N ARG A 11 -1.50 6.27 21.30
CA ARG A 11 -0.64 7.44 21.56
C ARG A 11 -0.30 8.20 20.28
N LEU A 12 0.05 7.52 19.18
CA LEU A 12 0.29 8.19 17.90
C LEU A 12 -0.95 8.98 17.44
N ARG A 13 -2.15 8.42 17.52
CA ARG A 13 -3.37 9.14 17.11
C ARG A 13 -3.71 10.35 17.98
N GLU A 14 -3.44 10.26 19.27
CA GLU A 14 -3.80 11.29 20.26
C GLU A 14 -2.73 12.38 20.37
N GLU A 15 -1.46 11.98 20.52
CA GLU A 15 -0.36 12.88 20.87
C GLU A 15 0.42 13.36 19.63
N ALA A 16 0.58 12.51 18.59
CA ALA A 16 1.43 12.81 17.43
C ALA A 16 0.84 12.27 16.11
N PRO A 17 -0.33 12.77 15.67
CA PRO A 17 -1.08 12.18 14.56
C PRO A 17 -0.35 12.22 13.21
N LEU A 18 0.51 13.23 13.03
CA LEU A 18 1.57 13.31 12.03
C LEU A 18 2.90 13.22 12.77
N TYR A 19 3.46 12.01 12.85
CA TYR A 19 4.73 11.77 13.51
C TYR A 19 5.86 11.83 12.49
N TYR A 20 6.95 12.54 12.81
CA TYR A 20 8.18 12.50 12.02
C TYR A 20 9.20 11.59 12.71
N ASN A 21 9.68 10.57 12.00
CA ASN A 21 10.77 9.72 12.43
C ASN A 21 12.08 10.26 11.87
N ALA A 22 12.92 10.86 12.72
CA ALA A 22 14.20 11.43 12.29
C ALA A 22 15.28 10.37 11.97
N GLU A 23 15.24 9.20 12.63
CA GLU A 23 16.20 8.12 12.40
C GLU A 23 16.03 7.51 11.00
N HIS A 24 14.78 7.33 10.60
CA HIS A 24 14.43 6.73 9.33
C HIS A 24 13.89 7.73 8.30
N ASP A 25 13.91 9.02 8.61
CA ASP A 25 13.54 10.13 7.72
C ASP A 25 12.20 9.90 6.98
N PHE A 26 11.12 9.78 7.75
CA PHE A 26 9.77 9.62 7.20
C PHE A 26 8.70 10.21 8.09
N TYR A 27 7.54 10.51 7.48
CA TYR A 27 6.32 10.91 8.18
C TYR A 27 5.34 9.74 8.28
N ALA A 28 4.72 9.57 9.46
CA ALA A 28 3.66 8.61 9.70
C ALA A 28 2.34 9.33 10.02
N LEU A 29 1.32 9.02 9.23
CA LEU A 29 -0.08 9.33 9.52
C LEU A 29 -0.70 8.19 10.32
N SER A 30 -1.45 8.51 11.37
CA SER A 30 -2.02 7.48 12.26
C SER A 30 -3.53 7.56 12.45
N ARG A 31 -4.16 8.70 12.15
CA ARG A 31 -5.62 8.85 12.18
C ARG A 31 -6.23 8.32 10.91
N TYR A 32 -7.39 7.67 11.05
CA TYR A 32 -8.12 7.09 9.91
C TYR A 32 -8.40 8.13 8.82
N ASP A 33 -8.91 9.31 9.18
CA ASP A 33 -9.27 10.34 8.20
C ASP A 33 -8.06 10.84 7.41
N ASP A 34 -6.91 10.99 8.06
CA ASP A 34 -5.68 11.46 7.43
C ASP A 34 -5.12 10.40 6.48
N VAL A 35 -5.07 9.14 6.93
CA VAL A 35 -4.63 8.01 6.11
C VAL A 35 -5.57 7.80 4.92
N ASN A 36 -6.88 7.83 5.14
CA ASN A 36 -7.87 7.62 4.08
C ASN A 36 -7.80 8.73 3.02
N LYS A 37 -7.62 9.99 3.43
CA LYS A 37 -7.40 11.12 2.49
C LYS A 37 -6.12 10.93 1.69
N ALA A 38 -5.01 10.54 2.34
CA ALA A 38 -3.74 10.35 1.66
C ALA A 38 -3.78 9.17 0.67
N VAL A 39 -4.41 8.06 1.03
CA VAL A 39 -4.50 6.84 0.20
C VAL A 39 -5.28 7.07 -1.10
N ILE A 40 -6.26 7.98 -1.11
CA ILE A 40 -7.04 8.28 -2.33
C ILE A 40 -6.43 9.40 -3.18
N ASP A 41 -5.56 10.25 -2.60
CA ASP A 41 -4.87 11.33 -3.31
C ASP A 41 -3.54 10.84 -3.89
N HIS A 42 -3.65 10.05 -4.96
CA HIS A 42 -2.49 9.50 -5.67
C HIS A 42 -1.71 10.55 -6.48
N GLU A 43 -2.21 11.78 -6.63
CA GLU A 43 -1.48 12.86 -7.30
C GLU A 43 -0.45 13.47 -6.37
N THR A 44 -0.79 13.63 -5.09
CA THR A 44 0.15 14.10 -4.06
C THR A 44 0.99 12.96 -3.48
N PHE A 45 0.37 11.81 -3.18
CA PHE A 45 1.00 10.66 -2.53
C PHE A 45 1.23 9.54 -3.54
N ILE A 46 2.23 9.73 -4.38
CA ILE A 46 2.58 8.81 -5.47
C ILE A 46 3.16 7.48 -4.96
N SER A 47 2.92 6.41 -5.70
CA SER A 47 3.46 5.06 -5.45
C SER A 47 4.64 4.71 -6.37
N GLY A 48 4.83 5.45 -7.47
CA GLY A 48 5.84 5.24 -8.51
C GLY A 48 7.30 5.27 -8.06
N ARG A 49 7.56 5.75 -6.83
CA ARG A 49 8.89 5.77 -6.20
C ARG A 49 9.09 4.64 -5.19
N GLY A 50 8.13 3.73 -5.06
CA GLY A 50 8.13 2.63 -4.12
C GLY A 50 7.28 2.90 -2.88
N ALA A 51 6.85 1.84 -2.21
CA ALA A 51 6.11 1.90 -0.94
C ALA A 51 6.92 1.39 0.26
N LEU A 52 8.20 1.04 0.05
CA LEU A 52 9.14 0.61 1.08
C LEU A 52 10.22 1.67 1.24
N LEU A 53 10.56 2.03 2.48
CA LEU A 53 11.58 3.04 2.78
C LEU A 53 12.93 2.72 2.12
N GLU A 54 13.34 1.46 2.12
CA GLU A 54 14.58 1.01 1.48
C GLU A 54 14.57 1.28 -0.03
N ILE A 55 13.44 1.02 -0.71
CA ILE A 55 13.29 1.27 -2.15
C ILE A 55 13.32 2.78 -2.41
N ILE A 56 12.51 3.55 -1.69
CA ILE A 56 12.41 5.01 -1.86
C ILE A 56 13.79 5.66 -1.68
N LYS A 57 14.53 5.24 -0.65
CA LYS A 57 15.87 5.77 -0.33
C LYS A 57 16.96 5.28 -1.28
N SER A 58 16.80 4.11 -1.89
CA SER A 58 17.79 3.61 -2.86
C SER A 58 17.89 4.49 -4.10
N GLY A 59 16.84 5.23 -4.45
CA GLY A 59 16.77 5.99 -5.70
C GLY A 59 16.77 5.12 -6.96
N MET A 60 16.61 3.80 -6.80
CA MET A 60 16.53 2.85 -7.90
C MET A 60 15.32 3.18 -8.78
N GLU A 61 15.53 3.12 -10.09
CA GLU A 61 14.43 3.17 -11.05
C GLU A 61 13.65 1.84 -11.00
N ILE A 62 12.36 1.94 -10.74
CA ILE A 62 11.51 0.76 -10.58
C ILE A 62 11.15 0.21 -11.97
N PRO A 63 11.36 -1.09 -12.23
CA PRO A 63 11.01 -1.67 -13.51
C PRO A 63 9.51 -1.54 -13.82
N PRO A 64 9.15 -1.21 -15.07
CA PRO A 64 7.76 -1.20 -15.52
C PRO A 64 7.08 -2.56 -15.30
N GLY A 65 5.78 -2.54 -15.04
CA GLY A 65 4.97 -3.74 -14.75
C GLY A 65 4.88 -4.09 -13.27
N THR A 66 5.62 -3.39 -12.40
CA THR A 66 5.51 -3.54 -10.95
C THR A 66 4.30 -2.76 -10.43
N LEU A 67 3.09 -3.29 -10.64
CA LEU A 67 1.82 -2.56 -10.46
C LEU A 67 1.70 -1.77 -9.15
N ILE A 68 2.20 -2.31 -8.03
CA ILE A 68 2.14 -1.65 -6.70
C ILE A 68 2.99 -0.37 -6.63
N PHE A 69 3.95 -0.20 -7.54
CA PHE A 69 4.87 0.93 -7.62
C PHE A 69 4.69 1.68 -8.96
N GLU A 70 3.46 1.80 -9.43
CA GLU A 70 3.11 2.57 -10.61
C GLU A 70 2.05 3.60 -10.27
N ASP A 71 2.11 4.76 -10.93
CA ASP A 71 1.06 5.77 -10.90
C ASP A 71 0.34 5.85 -12.25
N PRO A 72 -0.83 6.50 -12.32
CA PRO A 72 -1.46 6.83 -13.59
C PRO A 72 -0.52 7.64 -14.52
N PRO A 73 -0.60 7.43 -15.85
CA PRO A 73 -1.58 6.59 -16.56
C PRO A 73 -1.19 5.11 -16.67
N ILE A 74 0.08 4.74 -16.45
CA ILE A 74 0.57 3.36 -16.68
C ILE A 74 -0.12 2.37 -15.75
N HIS A 75 -0.26 2.71 -14.46
CA HIS A 75 -1.00 1.89 -13.50
C HIS A 75 -2.40 1.54 -14.00
N ASN A 76 -3.13 2.50 -14.58
CA ASN A 76 -4.49 2.28 -15.06
C ASN A 76 -4.53 1.25 -16.19
N ILE A 77 -3.57 1.30 -17.11
CA ILE A 77 -3.48 0.36 -18.23
C ILE A 77 -3.23 -1.06 -17.70
N HIS A 78 -2.21 -1.22 -16.86
CA HIS A 78 -1.83 -2.52 -16.32
C HIS A 78 -2.90 -3.09 -15.38
N ARG A 79 -3.48 -2.25 -14.50
CA ARG A 79 -4.57 -2.65 -13.61
C ARG A 79 -5.79 -3.13 -14.38
N ASN A 80 -6.15 -2.47 -15.49
CA ASN A 80 -7.28 -2.84 -16.34
C ASN A 80 -7.05 -4.15 -17.09
N LEU A 81 -5.81 -4.48 -17.45
CA LEU A 81 -5.47 -5.77 -18.04
C LEU A 81 -5.58 -6.89 -16.99
N LEU A 82 -4.99 -6.68 -15.81
CA LEU A 82 -4.97 -7.67 -14.73
C LEU A 82 -6.35 -7.90 -14.11
N SER A 83 -7.18 -6.87 -13.95
CA SER A 83 -8.51 -6.98 -13.32
C SER A 83 -9.42 -8.00 -14.00
N ARG A 84 -9.26 -8.20 -15.31
CA ARG A 84 -10.02 -9.18 -16.11
C ARG A 84 -9.73 -10.63 -15.71
N LEU A 85 -8.60 -10.89 -15.06
CA LEU A 85 -8.24 -12.22 -14.55
C LEU A 85 -8.86 -12.50 -13.18
N PHE A 86 -9.15 -11.45 -12.39
CA PHE A 86 -9.62 -11.55 -11.01
C PHE A 86 -11.11 -11.20 -10.83
N THR A 87 -11.93 -11.45 -11.86
CA THR A 87 -13.38 -11.24 -11.75
C THR A 87 -13.99 -12.20 -10.71
N PRO A 88 -15.08 -11.82 -10.00
CA PRO A 88 -15.74 -12.69 -9.03
C PRO A 88 -16.07 -14.08 -9.58
N ARG A 89 -16.54 -14.18 -10.83
CA ARG A 89 -16.83 -15.45 -11.50
C ARG A 89 -15.59 -16.34 -11.66
N LYS A 90 -14.45 -15.77 -12.07
CA LYS A 90 -13.19 -16.52 -12.23
C LYS A 90 -12.66 -17.00 -10.88
N VAL A 91 -12.75 -16.17 -9.85
CA VAL A 91 -12.34 -16.54 -8.48
C VAL A 91 -13.25 -17.63 -7.93
N ALA A 92 -14.56 -17.52 -8.06
CA ALA A 92 -15.52 -18.53 -7.62
C ALA A 92 -15.32 -19.89 -8.33
N ALA A 93 -14.91 -19.88 -9.59
CA ALA A 93 -14.60 -21.11 -10.32
C ALA A 93 -13.39 -21.89 -9.74
N LEU A 94 -12.53 -21.26 -8.93
CA LEU A 94 -11.43 -21.92 -8.24
C LEU A 94 -11.88 -22.61 -6.93
N GLU A 95 -13.06 -22.28 -6.41
CA GLU A 95 -13.52 -22.80 -5.11
C GLU A 95 -13.51 -24.34 -5.03
N PRO A 96 -14.03 -25.11 -6.01
CA PRO A 96 -14.01 -26.57 -5.93
C PRO A 96 -12.58 -27.13 -5.83
N GLN A 97 -11.64 -26.59 -6.63
CA GLN A 97 -10.24 -27.01 -6.62
C GLN A 97 -9.56 -26.71 -5.29
N ILE A 98 -9.85 -25.54 -4.70
CA ILE A 98 -9.28 -25.15 -3.40
C ILE A 98 -9.76 -26.08 -2.28
N ARG A 99 -11.04 -26.47 -2.30
CA ARG A 99 -11.63 -27.37 -1.30
C ARG A 99 -11.03 -28.77 -1.32
N GLU A 100 -10.45 -29.23 -2.43
CA GLU A 100 -9.76 -30.53 -2.50
C GLU A 100 -8.43 -30.55 -1.74
N PHE A 101 -7.83 -29.37 -1.44
CA PHE A 101 -6.57 -29.27 -0.69
C PHE A 101 -6.75 -29.19 0.83
N THR A 102 -7.99 -29.10 1.35
CA THR A 102 -8.31 -28.99 2.79
C THR A 102 -9.02 -30.23 3.27
#